data_AF-A0A7G9REP7-F1
#
_entry.id   AF-A0A7G9REP7-F1
#
_cell.length_a   1.000
_cell.length_b   1.000
_cell.length_c   1.000
_cell.angle_alpha   90.00
_cell.angle_beta   90.00
_cell.angle_gamma   90.00
#
_symmetry.space_group_name_H-M   'P 1'
#
loop_
_entity.id
_entity.type
_entity.pdbx_description
1 polymer ?
#
loop_
_entity_poly.entity_id
_entity_poly.type
_entity_poly.pdbx_seq_one_letter_code
_entity_poly.pdbx_strand_id
1 'polypeptide(L)'
;MDEHLALLELAGDVRRKLAAGDRAAAVRILELVGRQLDRHVGREERGIFAALKADGEFAEAVVELEDEHVSFDRQLAAIDPDRAGFGDRVDALLAELSLHIDKENLGIFPVAAVTLGATGWETVGRAHDAEPSFLSGSD
;
A
#
# COMPACT_ATOMS: atom_id res chain seq x y z
N MET A 1 -6.28 5.81 -4.83
CA MET A 1 -5.63 6.85 -5.66
C MET A 1 -4.87 7.88 -4.82
N ASP A 2 -5.52 8.75 -4.03
CA ASP A 2 -4.80 9.80 -3.29
C ASP A 2 -3.83 9.23 -2.25
N GLU A 3 -4.22 8.15 -1.56
CA GLU A 3 -3.32 7.42 -0.66
C GLU A 3 -2.10 6.83 -1.38
N HIS A 4 -2.27 6.33 -2.61
CA HIS A 4 -1.15 5.79 -3.40
C HIS A 4 -0.17 6.91 -3.75
N LEU A 5 -0.68 8.08 -4.13
CA LEU A 5 0.17 9.24 -4.40
C LEU A 5 0.97 9.63 -3.15
N ALA A 6 0.32 9.71 -1.99
CA ALA A 6 1.00 10.02 -0.73
C ALA A 6 2.08 8.97 -0.36
N LEU A 7 1.79 7.67 -0.55
CA LEU A 7 2.77 6.60 -0.35
C LEU A 7 3.97 6.72 -1.30
N LEU A 8 3.73 7.04 -2.58
CA LEU A 8 4.79 7.27 -3.56
C LEU A 8 5.63 8.53 -3.26
N GLU A 9 5.00 9.58 -2.74
CA GLU A 9 5.70 10.79 -2.29
C GLU A 9 6.64 10.48 -1.12
N LEU A 10 6.15 9.74 -0.11
CA LEU A 10 6.97 9.27 1.01
C LEU A 10 8.10 8.35 0.53
N ALA A 11 7.84 7.44 -0.42
CA ALA A 11 8.87 6.61 -1.03
C ALA A 11 9.96 7.46 -1.71
N GLY A 12 9.56 8.52 -2.42
CA GLY A 12 10.46 9.50 -3.00
C GLY A 12 11.30 10.23 -1.94
N ASP A 13 10.70 10.60 -0.82
CA ASP A 13 11.40 11.22 0.30
C ASP A 13 12.43 10.29 0.95
N VAL A 14 12.10 9.01 1.15
CA VAL A 14 13.05 8.01 1.65
C VAL A 14 14.28 7.95 0.74
N ARG A 15 14.08 7.83 -0.58
CA ARG A 15 15.17 7.81 -1.56
C ARG A 15 16.03 9.08 -1.51
N ARG A 16 15.41 10.26 -1.39
CA ARG A 16 16.13 11.54 -1.24
C ARG A 16 16.99 11.56 0.02
N LYS A 17 16.48 11.08 1.16
CA LYS A 17 17.24 11.02 2.42
C LYS A 17 18.41 10.03 2.34
N LEU A 18 18.21 8.88 1.72
CA LEU A 18 19.29 7.91 1.47
C LEU A 18 20.39 8.50 0.58
N ALA A 19 20.01 9.16 -0.52
CA ALA A 19 20.97 9.81 -1.44
C ALA A 19 21.77 10.93 -0.76
N ALA A 20 21.18 11.63 0.20
CA ALA A 20 21.85 12.66 1.01
C ALA A 20 22.69 12.08 2.17
N GLY A 21 22.71 10.77 2.37
CA GLY A 21 23.39 10.12 3.49
C GLY A 21 22.67 10.25 4.84
N ASP A 22 21.47 10.82 4.88
CA ASP A 22 20.66 10.97 6.10
C ASP A 22 19.86 9.70 6.38
N ARG A 23 20.58 8.66 6.81
CA ARG A 23 20.00 7.35 7.12
C ARG A 23 18.95 7.43 8.23
N ALA A 24 19.19 8.24 9.26
CA ALA A 24 18.26 8.37 10.37
C ALA A 24 16.92 8.98 9.92
N ALA A 25 16.93 9.98 9.03
CA ALA A 25 15.69 10.48 8.45
C ALA A 25 15.01 9.46 7.53
N ALA A 26 15.77 8.73 6.70
CA ALA A 26 15.22 7.70 5.84
C ALA A 26 14.43 6.64 6.65
N VAL A 27 14.98 6.19 7.78
CA VAL A 27 14.31 5.23 8.68
C VAL A 27 13.01 5.80 9.24
N ARG A 28 13.00 7.04 9.75
CA ARG A 28 11.78 7.66 10.29
C ARG A 28 10.66 7.78 9.27
N ILE A 29 11.01 8.07 8.01
CA ILE A 29 10.03 8.16 6.93
C ILE A 29 9.56 6.77 6.54
N LEU A 30 10.44 5.77 6.55
CA LEU A 30 10.07 4.39 6.25
C LEU A 30 9.13 3.78 7.32
N GLU A 31 9.33 4.10 8.59
CA GLU A 31 8.38 3.77 9.65
C GLU A 31 7.01 4.43 9.44
N LEU A 32 6.99 5.65 8.89
CA LEU A 32 5.75 6.32 8.50
C LEU A 32 5.08 5.62 7.30
N VAL A 33 5.85 5.23 6.28
CA VAL A 33 5.37 4.41 5.16
C VAL A 33 4.70 3.15 5.68
N GLY A 34 5.35 2.41 6.58
CA GLY A 34 4.78 1.17 7.13
C GLY A 34 3.44 1.39 7.85
N ARG A 35 3.33 2.43 8.69
CA ARG A 35 2.06 2.74 9.37
C ARG A 35 0.94 3.17 8.41
N GLN A 36 1.28 3.93 7.37
CA GLN A 36 0.28 4.36 6.38
C GLN A 36 -0.14 3.22 5.47
N LEU A 37 0.82 2.38 5.07
CA LEU A 37 0.57 1.20 4.25
C LEU A 37 -0.31 0.18 4.98
N ASP A 38 -0.06 -0.10 6.26
CA ASP A 38 -0.90 -0.99 7.07
C ASP A 38 -2.38 -0.55 7.10
N ARG A 39 -2.61 0.73 7.36
CA ARG A 39 -3.96 1.32 7.33
C ARG A 39 -4.58 1.32 5.94
N HIS A 40 -3.78 1.50 4.90
CA HIS A 40 -4.22 1.51 3.52
C HIS A 40 -4.68 0.11 3.07
N VAL A 41 -3.81 -0.89 3.28
CA VAL A 41 -4.07 -2.31 3.04
C VAL A 41 -5.32 -2.77 3.77
N GLY A 42 -5.48 -2.39 5.04
CA GLY A 42 -6.66 -2.75 5.83
C GLY A 42 -7.98 -2.30 5.21
N ARG A 43 -8.01 -1.12 4.57
CA ARG A 43 -9.19 -0.59 3.88
C ARG A 43 -9.49 -1.35 2.60
N GLU A 44 -8.46 -1.76 1.87
CA GLU A 44 -8.60 -2.47 0.60
C GLU A 44 -9.07 -3.90 0.81
N GLU A 45 -8.40 -4.63 1.69
CA GLU A 45 -8.69 -6.03 2.00
C GLU A 45 -10.10 -6.22 2.53
N ARG A 46 -10.54 -5.35 3.44
CA ARG A 46 -11.90 -5.39 4.01
C ARG A 46 -12.95 -4.75 3.11
N GLY A 47 -12.52 -3.94 2.14
CA GLY A 47 -13.37 -3.18 1.24
C GLY A 47 -13.39 -3.79 -0.15
N ILE A 48 -12.63 -3.17 -1.06
CA ILE A 48 -12.69 -3.44 -2.50
C ILE A 48 -12.26 -4.87 -2.84
N PHE A 49 -11.28 -5.44 -2.15
CA PHE A 49 -10.83 -6.82 -2.38
C PHE A 49 -11.86 -7.84 -1.88
N ALA A 50 -12.42 -7.63 -0.68
CA ALA A 50 -13.52 -8.46 -0.20
C ALA A 50 -14.74 -8.41 -1.14
N ALA A 51 -15.08 -7.24 -1.67
CA ALA A 51 -16.17 -7.06 -2.62
C ALA A 51 -15.93 -7.81 -3.94
N LEU A 52 -14.73 -7.68 -4.53
CA LEU A 52 -14.35 -8.38 -5.76
C LEU A 52 -14.33 -9.90 -5.57
N LYS A 53 -13.74 -10.39 -4.48
CA LYS A 53 -13.74 -11.83 -4.17
C LYS A 53 -15.15 -12.39 -4.00
N ALA A 54 -16.08 -11.63 -3.44
CA ALA A 54 -17.47 -12.04 -3.29
C ALA A 54 -18.23 -12.10 -4.63
N ASP A 55 -17.88 -11.22 -5.57
CA ASP A 55 -18.45 -11.21 -6.93
C ASP A 55 -17.88 -12.36 -7.80
N GLY A 56 -16.73 -12.92 -7.40
CA GLY A 56 -16.12 -14.11 -8.00
C GLY A 56 -15.22 -13.82 -9.21
N GLU A 57 -15.21 -12.59 -9.71
CA GLU A 57 -14.27 -12.13 -10.73
C GLU A 57 -12.95 -11.67 -10.10
N PHE A 58 -11.82 -11.89 -10.78
CA PHE A 58 -10.48 -11.43 -10.38
C PHE A 58 -9.98 -11.92 -9.00
N ALA A 59 -10.64 -12.91 -8.40
CA ALA A 59 -10.28 -13.43 -7.09
C ALA A 59 -8.82 -13.90 -7.00
N GLU A 60 -8.27 -14.51 -8.05
CA GLU A 60 -6.86 -14.91 -8.11
C GLU A 60 -5.92 -13.70 -8.07
N ALA A 61 -6.18 -12.68 -8.89
CA ALA A 61 -5.39 -11.45 -8.91
C ALA A 61 -5.47 -10.68 -7.58
N VAL A 62 -6.62 -10.70 -6.91
CA VAL A 62 -6.76 -10.14 -5.56
C VAL A 62 -5.93 -10.90 -4.53
N VAL A 63 -5.94 -12.24 -4.57
CA VAL A 63 -5.12 -13.05 -3.66
C VAL A 63 -3.63 -12.78 -3.86
N GLU A 64 -3.17 -12.60 -5.11
CA GLU A 64 -1.78 -12.21 -5.39
C GLU A 64 -1.42 -10.85 -4.75
N LEU A 65 -2.31 -9.86 -4.78
CA LEU A 65 -2.09 -8.56 -4.15
C LEU A 65 -2.08 -8.66 -2.61
N GLU A 66 -2.95 -9.48 -2.02
CA GLU A 66 -2.93 -9.75 -0.57
C GLU A 66 -1.62 -10.43 -0.14
N ASP A 67 -1.08 -11.34 -0.97
CA ASP A 67 0.23 -11.94 -0.71
C ASP A 67 1.38 -10.90 -0.80
N GLU A 68 1.27 -9.92 -1.71
CA GLU A 68 2.20 -8.79 -1.80
C GLU A 68 2.12 -7.89 -0.54
N HIS A 69 0.93 -7.63 -0.01
CA HIS A 69 0.77 -6.91 1.27
C HIS A 69 1.50 -7.61 2.41
N VAL A 70 1.32 -8.93 2.53
CA VAL A 70 2.01 -9.74 3.54
C VAL A 70 3.53 -9.71 3.32
N SER A 71 3.99 -9.67 2.08
CA SER A 71 5.41 -9.49 1.76
C SER A 71 5.93 -8.13 2.24
N PHE A 72 5.19 -7.04 2.02
CA PHE A 72 5.58 -5.70 2.48
C PHE A 72 5.69 -5.62 4.00
N ASP A 73 4.71 -6.14 4.74
CA ASP A 73 4.75 -6.19 6.20
C ASP A 73 6.00 -6.91 6.71
N ARG A 74 6.29 -8.09 6.16
CA ARG A 74 7.49 -8.88 6.51
C ARG A 74 8.77 -8.14 6.17
N GLN A 75 8.85 -7.52 5.01
CA GLN A 75 10.04 -6.79 4.58
C GLN A 75 10.28 -5.58 5.49
N LEU A 76 9.24 -4.76 5.74
CA LEU A 76 9.31 -3.61 6.63
C LEU A 76 9.71 -4.00 8.05
N ALA A 77 9.16 -5.09 8.59
CA ALA A 77 9.51 -5.61 9.92
C ALA A 77 10.96 -6.14 10.01
N ALA A 78 11.52 -6.61 8.89
CA ALA A 78 12.87 -7.16 8.81
C ALA A 78 13.96 -6.12 8.48
N ILE A 79 13.59 -4.85 8.31
CA ILE A 79 14.53 -3.80 7.97
C ILE A 79 15.45 -3.47 9.14
N ASP A 80 16.75 -3.50 8.84
CA ASP A 80 17.82 -3.16 9.77
C ASP A 80 18.69 -2.07 9.13
N PRO A 81 18.73 -0.84 9.70
CA PRO A 81 19.52 0.27 9.15
C PRO A 81 21.03 0.07 9.27
N ASP A 82 21.50 -0.82 10.13
CA ASP A 82 22.92 -1.10 10.32
C ASP A 82 23.40 -2.23 9.39
N ARG A 83 22.47 -2.92 8.73
CA ARG A 83 22.79 -3.99 7.78
C ARG A 83 23.45 -3.47 6.52
N ALA A 84 24.48 -4.18 6.05
CA ALA A 84 25.10 -3.92 4.75
C ALA A 84 24.05 -4.01 3.61
N GLY A 85 24.08 -3.02 2.70
CA GLY A 85 23.12 -2.91 1.61
C GLY A 85 21.72 -2.44 2.06
N PHE A 86 21.57 -1.81 3.23
CA PHE A 86 20.31 -1.23 3.68
C PHE A 86 19.64 -0.36 2.60
N GLY A 87 20.40 0.53 1.96
CA GLY A 87 19.89 1.42 0.90
C GLY A 87 19.29 0.64 -0.29
N ASP A 88 20.01 -0.36 -0.79
CA ASP A 88 19.57 -1.18 -1.92
C ASP A 88 18.31 -1.99 -1.58
N ARG A 89 18.20 -2.51 -0.34
CA ARG A 89 17.00 -3.23 0.12
C ARG A 89 15.79 -2.31 0.21
N VAL A 90 15.99 -1.10 0.76
CA VAL A 90 14.91 -0.11 0.83
C VAL A 90 14.49 0.31 -0.57
N ASP A 91 15.42 0.54 -1.50
CA ASP A 91 15.07 0.92 -2.87
C ASP A 91 14.28 -0.18 -3.59
N ALA A 92 14.69 -1.45 -3.41
CA ALA A 92 13.97 -2.61 -3.95
C ALA A 92 12.54 -2.70 -3.40
N LEU A 93 12.36 -2.62 -2.08
CA LEU A 93 11.05 -2.59 -1.44
C LEU A 93 10.16 -1.47 -1.99
N LEU A 94 10.70 -0.25 -2.12
CA LEU A 94 9.94 0.88 -2.63
C LEU A 94 9.65 0.79 -4.14
N ALA A 95 10.44 0.02 -4.89
CA ALA A 95 10.15 -0.28 -6.29
C ALA A 95 9.02 -1.33 -6.40
N GLU A 96 9.03 -2.34 -5.54
CA GLU A 96 7.94 -3.33 -5.43
C GLU A 96 6.62 -2.66 -5.04
N LEU A 97 6.63 -1.75 -4.05
CA LEU A 97 5.46 -0.95 -3.68
C LEU A 97 4.92 -0.12 -4.86
N SER A 98 5.80 0.49 -5.66
CA SER A 98 5.37 1.25 -6.84
C SER A 98 4.71 0.36 -7.88
N LEU A 99 5.26 -0.84 -8.11
CA LEU A 99 4.69 -1.80 -9.05
C LEU A 99 3.34 -2.34 -8.57
N HIS A 100 3.23 -2.60 -7.27
CA HIS A 100 1.98 -3.01 -6.64
C HIS A 100 0.88 -1.96 -6.85
N ILE A 101 1.19 -0.70 -6.52
CA ILE A 101 0.30 0.45 -6.75
C ILE A 101 -0.13 0.55 -8.23
N ASP A 102 0.75 0.25 -9.18
CA ASP A 102 0.40 0.25 -10.60
C ASP A 102 -0.58 -0.88 -10.97
N LYS A 103 -0.41 -2.09 -10.41
CA LYS A 103 -1.34 -3.23 -10.62
C LYS A 103 -2.74 -2.87 -10.15
N GLU A 104 -2.85 -2.15 -9.05
CA GLU A 104 -4.13 -1.72 -8.50
C GLU A 104 -4.74 -0.58 -9.31
N ASN A 105 -3.99 0.51 -9.48
CA ASN A 105 -4.46 1.73 -10.16
C ASN A 105 -4.85 1.48 -11.61
N LEU A 106 -4.09 0.65 -12.32
CA LEU A 106 -4.26 0.42 -13.75
C LEU A 106 -4.99 -0.90 -14.04
N GLY A 107 -5.09 -1.79 -13.06
CA GLY A 107 -5.73 -3.10 -13.19
C GLY A 107 -6.99 -3.22 -12.32
N ILE A 108 -6.82 -3.54 -11.04
CA ILE A 108 -7.93 -3.95 -10.17
C ILE A 108 -8.96 -2.85 -9.95
N PHE A 109 -8.58 -1.59 -9.74
CA PHE A 109 -9.55 -0.54 -9.45
C PHE A 109 -10.41 -0.14 -10.65
N PRO A 110 -9.87 0.05 -11.87
CA PRO A 110 -10.71 0.26 -13.05
C PRO A 110 -11.70 -0.88 -13.30
N VAL A 111 -11.28 -2.12 -13.03
CA VAL A 111 -12.17 -3.29 -13.12
C VAL A 111 -13.27 -3.19 -12.09
N ALA A 112 -12.94 -2.98 -10.82
CA ALA A 112 -13.93 -2.84 -9.75
C ALA A 112 -14.94 -1.73 -10.02
N ALA A 113 -14.50 -0.62 -10.63
CA ALA A 113 -15.35 0.50 -11.03
C ALA A 113 -16.48 0.11 -12.00
N VAL A 114 -16.26 -0.91 -12.84
CA VAL A 114 -17.23 -1.35 -13.85
C VAL A 114 -17.94 -2.65 -13.50
N THR A 115 -17.37 -3.47 -12.62
CA THR A 115 -17.94 -4.78 -12.24
C THR A 115 -18.79 -4.70 -10.97
N LEU A 116 -18.36 -3.93 -9.96
CA LEU A 116 -19.04 -3.93 -8.67
C LEU A 116 -20.43 -3.27 -8.75
N GLY A 117 -21.45 -4.04 -8.35
CA GLY A 117 -22.79 -3.55 -8.10
C GLY A 117 -22.94 -2.84 -6.75
N ALA A 118 -24.18 -2.41 -6.43
CA ALA A 118 -24.48 -1.64 -5.22
C ALA A 118 -24.00 -2.32 -3.92
N THR A 119 -24.22 -3.64 -3.76
CA THR A 119 -23.79 -4.39 -2.57
C THR A 119 -22.27 -4.45 -2.42
N GLY A 120 -21.52 -4.46 -3.53
CA GLY A 120 -20.07 -4.35 -3.53
C GLY A 120 -19.62 -2.99 -2.98
N TRP A 121 -20.20 -1.91 -3.51
CA TRP A 121 -19.90 -0.54 -3.04
C TRP A 121 -20.32 -0.28 -1.60
N GLU A 122 -21.41 -0.89 -1.12
CA GLU A 122 -21.78 -0.85 0.30
C GLU A 122 -20.72 -1.51 1.19
N THR A 123 -20.08 -2.58 0.71
CA THR A 123 -18.98 -3.25 1.43
C THR A 123 -17.76 -2.34 1.52
N VAL A 124 -17.39 -1.70 0.40
CA VAL A 124 -16.31 -0.70 0.36
C VAL A 124 -16.60 0.47 1.32
N GLY A 125 -17.83 1.00 1.28
CA GLY A 125 -18.25 2.09 2.16
C GLY A 125 -18.11 1.75 3.65
N ARG A 126 -18.60 0.57 4.07
CA ARG A 126 -18.45 0.11 5.47
C ARG A 126 -16.98 -0.02 5.89
N ALA A 127 -16.11 -0.49 5.00
CA ALA A 127 -14.68 -0.59 5.28
C ALA A 127 -14.06 0.81 5.47
N HIS A 128 -14.41 1.77 4.62
CA HIS A 128 -13.95 3.16 4.74
C HIS A 128 -14.46 3.88 5.98
N ASP A 129 -15.69 3.59 6.43
CA ASP A 129 -16.23 4.15 7.67
C ASP A 129 -15.52 3.58 8.90
N ALA A 130 -15.22 2.28 8.89
CA ALA A 130 -14.53 1.60 9.99
C ALA A 130 -13.04 1.99 10.07
N GLU A 131 -12.41 2.20 8.92
CA GLU A 131 -11.03 2.66 8.81
C GLU A 131 -10.96 3.82 7.80
N PRO A 132 -11.06 5.07 8.30
CA PRO A 132 -10.97 6.24 7.43
C PRO A 132 -9.62 6.29 6.74
N SER A 133 -9.49 7.12 5.69
CA SER A 133 -8.20 7.32 5.04
C SER A 133 -7.14 7.86 6.00
N PHE A 134 -5.88 7.47 5.83
CA PHE A 134 -4.77 8.08 6.59
C PHE A 134 -4.56 9.56 6.25
N LEU A 135 -5.19 10.04 5.17
CA LEU A 135 -5.23 11.45 4.79
C LEU A 135 -6.27 12.25 5.58
N SER A 136 -7.28 11.59 6.19
CA SER A 136 -8.41 12.24 6.85
C SER A 136 -8.11 12.89 8.23
N GLY A 137 -6.86 13.26 8.50
CA GLY A 137 -6.44 13.85 9.77
C GLY A 137 -5.07 14.56 9.73
N SER A 138 -4.62 14.95 8.53
CA SER A 138 -3.42 15.77 8.36
C SER A 138 -3.84 17.25 8.30
N ASP A 139 -4.17 17.84 9.45
CA ASP A 139 -4.20 19.29 9.65
C ASP A 139 -2.84 19.77 10.19
#